data_AF-A0A554JJD6-F1
#
_entry.id   AF-A0A554JJD6-F1
#
_cell.length_a   1.000
_cell.length_b   1.000
_cell.length_c   1.000
_cell.angle_alpha   90.00
_cell.angle_beta   90.00
_cell.angle_gamma   90.00
#
_symmetry.space_group_name_H-M   'P 1'
#
loop_
_entity.id
_entity.type
_entity.pdbx_description
1 polymer ?
#
loop_
_entity_poly.entity_id
_entity_poly.type
_entity_poly.pdbx_seq_one_letter_code
_entity_poly.pdbx_strand_id
1 'polypeptide(L)'
;MLLPFFAAAQGLVPCSGIDCQACYLIDLFQNVINFALGLSVPIAIGLFAYAGVLYFISAAKPSGIEQAKKIFQTALVGFIIALLAYVIVETLLHAVLKQEYWSTWNSIQCTSQENRPTNKTVGDLLGQASINPAVVGSSPLCPTGYSWEPSRNACFNGRATTPPVSYNVYGGNGALCTENNTACSVSVLQAAGYTQAQAKVMSCIAVTESSGNPYVPSPKGSTACGTFQIVKSNWNNPNIHTGRCSSASSCKDPYCNAQAAYLLSQAQIAAGRSPYSDWTCPGCNAKAQACVSLYGN
;
A
#
# COMPACT_ATOMS: atom_id res chain seq x y z
N MET A 1 -34.97 2.49 -4.85
CA MET A 1 -33.73 2.84 -4.12
C MET A 1 -34.09 3.83 -3.04
N LEU A 2 -34.36 3.34 -1.83
CA LEU A 2 -34.58 4.16 -0.63
C LEU A 2 -33.20 4.37 -0.01
N LEU A 3 -32.69 5.61 -0.07
CA LEU A 3 -31.41 5.97 0.55
C LEU A 3 -31.56 5.99 2.08
N PRO A 4 -30.57 5.49 2.84
CA PRO A 4 -30.61 5.51 4.30
C PRO A 4 -30.35 6.94 4.78
N PHE A 5 -31.42 7.67 5.14
CA PHE A 5 -31.37 9.02 5.72
C PHE A 5 -31.08 9.05 7.22
N PHE A 6 -30.71 7.92 7.84
CA PHE A 6 -30.22 7.92 9.21
C PHE A 6 -28.73 8.24 9.19
N ALA A 7 -28.44 9.53 9.35
CA ALA A 7 -27.11 10.04 9.62
C ALA A 7 -26.50 9.30 10.82
N ALA A 8 -25.62 8.34 10.55
CA ALA A 8 -24.70 7.82 11.54
C ALA A 8 -23.75 8.96 11.92
N ALA A 9 -23.53 9.16 13.21
CA ALA A 9 -22.66 10.18 13.75
C ALA A 9 -21.18 9.91 13.38
N GLN A 10 -20.79 10.24 12.15
CA GLN A 10 -19.40 10.56 11.85
C GLN A 10 -19.12 11.91 12.50
N GLY A 11 -18.16 11.97 13.42
CA GLY A 11 -17.77 13.23 14.05
C GLY A 11 -17.47 14.29 12.99
N LEU A 12 -18.07 15.48 13.13
CA LEU A 12 -17.87 16.58 12.17
C LEU A 12 -16.39 16.93 12.02
N VAL A 13 -15.65 16.85 13.13
CA VAL A 13 -14.21 17.01 13.17
C VAL A 13 -13.56 15.62 13.14
N PRO A 14 -12.79 15.26 12.11
CA PRO A 14 -12.25 13.92 11.92
C PRO A 14 -10.95 13.65 12.70
N CYS A 15 -10.45 14.62 13.47
CA CYS A 15 -9.23 14.48 14.26
C CYS A 15 -9.33 15.28 15.57
N SER A 16 -8.60 14.85 16.59
CA SER A 16 -8.50 15.52 17.89
C SER A 16 -7.04 15.59 18.33
N GLY A 17 -6.51 16.80 18.57
CA GLY A 17 -5.15 17.01 19.05
C GLY A 17 -4.19 17.51 17.97
N ILE A 18 -2.89 17.26 18.16
CA ILE A 18 -1.80 17.78 17.30
C ILE A 18 -1.53 16.91 16.06
N ASP A 19 -2.17 15.74 15.94
CA ASP A 19 -1.95 14.77 14.86
C ASP A 19 -2.88 14.99 13.65
N CYS A 20 -3.45 16.19 13.51
CA CYS A 20 -4.26 16.57 12.35
C CYS A 20 -3.36 16.86 11.14
N GLN A 21 -3.27 15.89 10.23
CA GLN A 21 -2.64 16.04 8.92
C GLN A 21 -3.54 16.80 7.92
N ALA A 22 -2.96 17.32 6.84
CA ALA A 22 -3.69 18.03 5.78
C ALA A 22 -4.81 17.19 5.13
N CYS A 23 -4.70 15.87 5.17
CA CYS A 23 -5.73 14.94 4.72
C CYS A 23 -7.03 15.06 5.56
N TYR A 24 -6.91 15.16 6.88
CA TYR A 24 -8.07 15.32 7.76
C TYR A 24 -8.80 16.65 7.57
N LEU A 25 -8.13 17.67 7.01
CA LEU A 25 -8.80 18.93 6.64
C LEU A 25 -9.79 18.70 5.49
N ILE A 26 -9.40 17.86 4.53
CA ILE A 26 -10.23 17.51 3.37
C ILE A 26 -11.43 16.66 3.82
N ASP A 27 -11.21 15.72 4.74
CA ASP A 27 -12.28 14.92 5.35
C ASP A 27 -13.25 15.79 6.17
N LEU A 28 -12.75 16.83 6.85
CA LEU A 28 -13.58 17.80 7.56
C LEU A 28 -14.51 18.53 6.59
N PHE A 29 -13.98 19.04 5.47
CA PHE A 29 -14.81 19.71 4.47
C PHE A 29 -15.90 18.78 3.92
N GLN A 30 -15.56 17.51 3.71
CA GLN A 30 -16.52 16.51 3.26
C GLN A 30 -17.61 16.24 4.30
N ASN A 31 -17.25 16.10 5.57
CA ASN A 31 -18.21 15.95 6.66
C ASN A 31 -19.12 17.17 6.80
N VAL A 32 -18.60 18.38 6.64
CA VAL A 32 -19.39 19.62 6.69
C VAL A 32 -20.38 19.69 5.53
N ILE A 33 -19.96 19.37 4.30
CA ILE A 33 -20.86 19.41 3.14
C ILE A 33 -21.92 18.30 3.26
N ASN A 34 -21.55 17.10 3.66
CA ASN A 34 -22.49 16.00 3.88
C ASN A 34 -23.49 16.32 4.99
N PHE A 35 -23.03 16.94 6.08
CA PHE A 35 -23.91 17.43 7.14
C PHE A 35 -24.87 18.51 6.63
N ALA A 36 -24.37 19.49 5.88
CA ALA A 36 -25.19 20.56 5.32
C ALA A 36 -26.25 20.04 4.34
N LEU A 37 -25.89 19.11 3.46
CA LEU A 37 -26.83 18.47 2.54
C LEU A 37 -27.83 17.57 3.30
N GLY A 38 -27.35 16.79 4.26
CA GLY A 38 -28.20 15.98 5.14
C GLY A 38 -29.22 16.81 5.91
N LEU A 39 -28.86 18.01 6.35
CA LEU A 39 -29.74 18.95 7.04
C LEU A 39 -30.66 19.72 6.06
N SER A 40 -30.22 19.96 4.83
CA SER A 40 -31.00 20.70 3.83
C SER A 40 -32.31 20.00 3.45
N VAL A 41 -32.30 18.67 3.38
CA VAL A 41 -33.46 17.84 3.00
C VAL A 41 -34.62 17.96 4.01
N PRO A 42 -34.45 17.70 5.32
CA PRO A 42 -35.53 17.85 6.29
C PRO A 42 -36.02 19.30 6.41
N ILE A 43 -35.12 20.29 6.29
CA ILE A 43 -35.52 21.71 6.27
C ILE A 43 -36.39 22.00 5.05
N ALA A 44 -36.01 21.55 3.86
CA ALA A 44 -36.80 21.72 2.65
C ALA A 44 -38.18 21.07 2.78
N ILE A 45 -38.25 19.83 3.31
CA ILE A 45 -39.53 19.15 3.59
C ILE A 45 -40.39 19.98 4.55
N GLY A 46 -39.80 20.51 5.63
CA GLY A 46 -40.51 21.36 6.59
C GLY A 46 -41.06 22.65 5.97
N LEU A 47 -40.26 23.33 5.14
CA LEU A 47 -40.68 24.56 4.45
C LEU A 47 -41.77 24.29 3.40
N PHE A 48 -41.67 23.19 2.65
CA PHE A 48 -42.70 22.80 1.70
C PHE A 48 -44.00 22.39 2.39
N ALA A 49 -43.93 21.66 3.50
CA ALA A 49 -45.09 21.32 4.31
C ALA A 49 -45.76 22.58 4.88
N TYR A 50 -44.98 23.50 5.43
CA TYR A 50 -45.49 24.79 5.93
C TYR A 50 -46.14 25.63 4.84
N ALA A 51 -45.50 25.75 3.68
CA ALA A 51 -46.06 26.46 2.53
C ALA A 51 -47.36 25.80 2.03
N GLY A 52 -47.42 24.46 2.01
CA GLY A 52 -48.62 23.70 1.64
C GLY A 52 -49.79 23.96 2.60
N VAL A 53 -49.55 23.88 3.91
CA VAL A 53 -50.57 24.15 4.93
C VAL A 53 -51.05 25.61 4.85
N LEU A 54 -50.13 26.57 4.73
CA LEU A 54 -50.46 27.98 4.59
C LEU A 54 -51.29 28.25 3.33
N TYR A 55 -51.00 27.56 2.23
CA TYR A 55 -51.75 27.66 0.98
C TYR A 55 -53.21 27.21 1.15
N PHE A 56 -53.44 26.05 1.78
CA PHE A 56 -54.79 25.52 1.98
C PHE A 56 -55.64 26.36 2.95
N ILE A 57 -55.06 26.85 4.04
CA ILE A 57 -55.79 27.64 5.05
C ILE A 57 -56.05 29.06 4.56
N SER A 58 -55.22 29.59 3.65
CA SER A 58 -55.35 30.94 3.11
C SER A 58 -56.31 31.07 1.92
N ALA A 59 -57.10 30.03 1.61
CA ALA A 59 -57.98 30.00 0.44
C ALA A 59 -58.91 31.22 0.31
N ALA A 60 -59.30 31.86 1.43
CA ALA A 60 -60.19 33.02 1.46
C ALA A 60 -59.46 34.39 1.48
N LYS A 61 -58.12 34.42 1.53
CA LYS A 61 -57.33 35.66 1.61
C LYS A 61 -56.23 35.67 0.54
N PRO A 62 -56.30 36.55 -0.47
CA PRO A 62 -55.31 36.58 -1.56
C PRO A 62 -53.87 36.82 -1.06
N SER A 63 -53.70 37.59 0.02
CA SER A 63 -52.38 37.85 0.62
C SER A 63 -51.69 36.60 1.17
N GLY A 64 -52.44 35.65 1.74
CA GLY A 64 -51.87 34.42 2.28
C GLY A 64 -51.47 33.42 1.20
N ILE A 65 -52.20 33.40 0.08
CA ILE A 65 -51.86 32.60 -1.11
C ILE A 65 -50.56 33.11 -1.75
N GLU A 66 -50.42 34.44 -1.86
CA GLU A 66 -49.21 35.05 -2.42
C GLU A 66 -47.98 34.78 -1.54
N GLN A 67 -48.14 34.86 -0.21
CA GLN A 67 -47.09 34.52 0.75
C GLN A 67 -46.67 33.05 0.66
N ALA A 68 -47.63 32.12 0.58
CA ALA A 68 -47.33 30.69 0.43
C ALA A 68 -46.56 30.39 -0.87
N LYS A 69 -46.97 31.01 -2.00
CA LYS A 69 -46.26 30.88 -3.28
C LYS A 69 -44.83 31.42 -3.21
N LYS A 70 -44.62 32.57 -2.54
CA LYS A 70 -43.31 33.16 -2.36
C LYS A 70 -42.37 32.24 -1.56
N ILE A 71 -42.86 31.68 -0.45
CA ILE A 71 -42.09 30.73 0.38
C ILE A 71 -41.76 29.48 -0.44
N PHE A 72 -42.75 28.94 -1.16
CA PHE A 72 -42.56 27.76 -2.00
C PHE A 72 -41.50 27.97 -3.08
N GLN A 73 -41.56 29.08 -3.82
CA GLN A 73 -40.58 29.40 -4.86
C GLN A 73 -39.19 29.63 -4.27
N THR A 74 -39.10 30.34 -3.14
CA THR A 74 -37.80 30.62 -2.50
C THR A 74 -37.15 29.33 -1.99
N ALA A 75 -37.93 28.44 -1.36
CA ALA A 75 -37.45 27.14 -0.91
C ALA A 75 -37.05 26.23 -2.09
N LEU A 76 -37.83 26.22 -3.16
CA LEU A 76 -37.55 25.43 -4.37
C LEU A 76 -36.26 25.88 -5.06
N VAL A 77 -36.08 27.19 -5.26
CA VAL A 77 -34.86 27.73 -5.88
C VAL A 77 -33.65 27.43 -5.01
N GLY A 78 -33.74 27.62 -3.68
CA GLY A 78 -32.66 27.30 -2.76
C GLY A 78 -32.27 25.82 -2.80
N PHE A 79 -33.26 24.92 -2.84
CA PHE A 79 -33.03 23.48 -2.93
C PHE A 79 -32.38 23.07 -4.26
N ILE A 80 -32.84 23.64 -5.38
CA ILE A 80 -32.25 23.39 -6.70
C ILE A 80 -30.79 23.86 -6.73
N ILE A 81 -30.48 25.05 -6.20
CA ILE A 81 -29.11 25.57 -6.15
C ILE A 81 -28.21 24.64 -5.32
N ALA A 82 -28.68 24.13 -4.18
CA ALA A 82 -27.91 23.21 -3.35
C ALA A 82 -27.59 21.89 -4.09
N LEU A 83 -28.55 21.32 -4.81
CA LEU A 83 -28.34 20.13 -5.63
C LEU A 83 -27.41 20.39 -6.83
N LEU A 84 -27.59 21.54 -7.51
CA LEU A 84 -26.73 21.90 -8.64
C LEU A 84 -25.28 22.13 -8.20
N ALA A 85 -25.06 22.75 -7.05
CA ALA A 85 -23.72 22.94 -6.51
C ALA A 85 -22.98 21.60 -6.34
N TYR A 86 -23.65 20.58 -5.79
CA TYR A 86 -23.11 19.22 -5.65
C TYR A 86 -22.72 18.64 -7.02
N VAL A 87 -23.62 18.71 -8.00
CA VAL A 87 -23.39 18.14 -9.34
C VAL A 87 -22.29 18.88 -10.09
N ILE A 88 -22.22 20.20 -9.97
CA ILE A 88 -21.19 21.02 -10.62
C ILE A 88 -19.80 20.65 -10.08
N VAL A 89 -19.64 20.56 -8.76
CA VAL A 89 -18.36 20.17 -8.15
C VAL A 89 -17.93 18.78 -8.60
N GLU A 90 -18.84 17.81 -8.58
CA GLU A 90 -18.60 16.45 -9.07
C GLU A 90 -18.19 16.44 -10.55
N THR A 91 -18.83 17.25 -11.39
CA THR A 91 -18.54 17.32 -12.82
C THR A 91 -17.18 17.97 -13.10
N LEU A 92 -16.84 19.03 -12.37
CA LEU A 92 -15.54 19.70 -12.50
C LEU A 92 -14.39 18.78 -12.07
N LEU A 93 -14.56 18.05 -10.96
CA LEU A 93 -13.55 17.09 -10.50
C LEU A 93 -13.37 15.95 -11.49
N HIS A 94 -14.47 15.41 -12.03
CA HIS A 94 -14.43 14.43 -13.12
C HIS A 94 -13.70 14.93 -14.37
N ALA A 95 -13.83 16.21 -14.72
CA ALA A 95 -13.21 16.77 -15.91
C ALA A 95 -11.70 16.97 -15.77
N VAL A 96 -11.23 17.26 -14.55
CA VAL A 96 -9.82 17.59 -14.27
C VAL A 96 -9.02 16.36 -13.85
N LEU A 97 -9.65 15.40 -13.15
CA LEU A 97 -8.98 14.25 -12.55
C LEU A 97 -9.17 12.99 -13.41
N LYS A 98 -8.10 12.17 -13.51
CA LYS A 98 -8.18 10.86 -14.17
C LYS A 98 -8.93 9.86 -13.28
N GLN A 99 -9.80 9.04 -13.86
CA GLN A 99 -10.59 8.00 -13.17
C GLN A 99 -9.76 6.98 -12.37
N GLU A 100 -8.47 6.81 -12.70
CA GLU A 100 -7.58 5.89 -11.97
C GLU A 100 -7.31 6.35 -10.52
N TYR A 101 -7.46 7.65 -10.23
CA TYR A 101 -7.13 8.23 -8.91
C TYR A 101 -8.35 8.74 -8.15
N TRP A 102 -9.56 8.61 -8.71
CA TRP A 102 -10.74 9.28 -8.18
C TRP A 102 -12.02 8.51 -8.58
N SER A 103 -12.94 8.33 -7.62
CA SER A 103 -14.23 7.65 -7.84
C SER A 103 -15.41 8.61 -7.71
N THR A 104 -15.45 9.40 -6.63
CA THR A 104 -16.53 10.34 -6.32
C THR A 104 -15.97 11.40 -5.38
N TRP A 105 -16.48 12.64 -5.46
CA TRP A 105 -15.98 13.72 -4.58
C TRP A 105 -16.21 13.44 -3.10
N ASN A 106 -17.16 12.56 -2.75
CA ASN A 106 -17.54 12.19 -1.38
C ASN A 106 -16.68 11.06 -0.78
N SER A 107 -15.65 10.58 -1.47
CA SER A 107 -14.70 9.59 -0.97
C SER A 107 -13.29 9.98 -1.38
N ILE A 108 -12.59 10.73 -0.53
CA ILE A 108 -11.22 11.12 -0.81
C ILE A 108 -10.32 10.09 -0.14
N GLN A 109 -9.60 9.32 -0.95
CA GLN A 109 -8.67 8.31 -0.48
C GLN A 109 -7.41 9.00 0.03
N CYS A 110 -7.49 9.51 1.26
CA CYS A 110 -6.34 9.93 2.01
C CYS A 110 -5.48 8.69 2.27
N THR A 111 -4.32 8.58 1.62
CA THR A 111 -3.36 7.53 1.99
C THR A 111 -3.02 7.76 3.46
N SER A 112 -3.31 6.80 4.34
CA SER A 112 -2.83 6.89 5.72
C SER A 112 -1.31 7.05 5.67
N GLN A 113 -0.83 8.20 6.10
CA GLN A 113 0.59 8.42 6.32
C GLN A 113 0.95 7.74 7.65
N GLU A 114 0.81 6.42 7.70
CA GLU A 114 1.46 5.60 8.72
C GLU A 114 3.01 5.67 8.58
N ASN A 115 3.51 6.35 7.53
CA ASN A 115 4.93 6.50 7.24
C ASN A 115 5.46 7.95 7.15
N ARG A 116 4.72 9.00 7.57
CA ARG A 116 5.34 10.33 7.74
C ARG A 116 5.65 10.57 9.21
N PRO A 117 6.87 10.29 9.65
CA PRO A 117 7.26 10.67 11.00
C PRO A 117 7.28 12.20 11.13
N THR A 118 6.29 12.75 11.81
CA THR A 118 6.35 14.12 12.34
C THR A 118 7.16 14.10 13.64
N ASN A 119 7.84 15.21 13.97
CA ASN A 119 8.79 15.32 15.09
C ASN A 119 10.02 14.39 15.00
N LYS A 120 10.57 14.19 13.80
CA LYS A 120 11.88 13.55 13.64
C LYS A 120 12.99 14.56 13.42
N THR A 121 14.08 14.37 14.15
CA THR A 121 15.33 15.08 13.88
C THR A 121 15.92 14.56 12.57
N VAL A 122 16.85 15.30 11.98
CA VAL A 122 17.63 14.80 10.84
C VAL A 122 18.26 13.44 11.17
N GLY A 123 18.65 13.20 12.43
CA GLY A 123 19.15 11.91 12.91
C GLY A 123 18.13 10.78 12.82
N ASP A 124 16.87 11.02 13.19
CA ASP A 124 15.81 10.00 13.13
C ASP A 124 15.32 9.76 11.70
N LEU A 125 15.40 10.79 10.83
CA LEU A 125 15.17 10.66 9.40
C LEU A 125 16.32 9.93 8.70
N LEU A 126 17.56 10.07 9.15
CA LEU A 126 18.71 9.31 8.65
C LEU A 126 18.75 7.88 9.21
N GLY A 127 18.19 7.64 10.40
CA GLY A 127 18.00 6.31 10.96
C GLY A 127 16.88 5.52 10.28
N GLN A 128 15.82 6.20 9.83
CA GLN A 128 14.77 5.61 8.98
C GLN A 128 15.09 5.63 7.49
N ALA A 129 15.92 6.58 7.04
CA ALA A 129 16.73 6.44 5.84
C ALA A 129 17.95 5.57 6.13
N SER A 130 17.70 4.39 6.73
CA SER A 130 18.19 3.22 6.02
C SER A 130 17.61 3.34 4.62
N ILE A 131 18.43 3.84 3.72
CA ILE A 131 18.31 3.70 2.28
C ILE A 131 18.06 2.22 1.97
N ASN A 132 16.82 1.77 2.14
CA ASN A 132 16.25 0.71 1.35
C ASN A 132 15.90 1.41 0.03
N PRO A 133 16.67 1.21 -1.05
CA PRO A 133 16.28 1.72 -2.35
C PRO A 133 14.98 1.02 -2.75
N ALA A 134 13.83 1.63 -2.46
CA ALA A 134 12.61 1.34 -3.18
C ALA A 134 12.84 1.77 -4.64
N VAL A 135 13.28 0.81 -5.44
CA VAL A 135 12.80 0.51 -6.79
C VAL A 135 12.24 1.73 -7.52
N VAL A 136 13.13 2.56 -8.04
CA VAL A 136 12.87 3.32 -9.26
C VAL A 136 14.11 3.16 -10.14
N GLY A 137 14.00 2.30 -11.16
CA GLY A 137 14.98 2.21 -12.24
C GLY A 137 16.13 1.21 -12.06
N SER A 138 15.90 -0.02 -12.53
CA SER A 138 16.88 -0.84 -13.28
C SER A 138 18.29 -1.13 -12.76
N SER A 139 18.65 -0.88 -11.50
CA SER A 139 19.95 -1.30 -10.95
C SER A 139 19.79 -2.33 -9.83
N PRO A 140 20.43 -3.52 -9.89
CA PRO A 140 20.40 -4.50 -8.81
C PRO A 140 21.04 -3.94 -7.53
N LEU A 141 20.50 -4.42 -6.41
CA LEU A 141 20.90 -4.05 -5.05
C LEU A 141 22.37 -4.43 -4.82
N CYS A 142 23.21 -3.42 -4.57
CA CYS A 142 24.61 -3.62 -4.21
C CYS A 142 24.79 -3.57 -2.68
N PRO A 143 25.70 -4.37 -2.09
CA PRO A 143 26.03 -4.28 -0.67
C PRO A 143 26.53 -2.89 -0.27
N THR A 144 26.43 -2.57 1.02
CA THR A 144 26.94 -1.30 1.58
C THR A 144 28.40 -1.06 1.18
N GLY A 145 28.67 0.10 0.57
CA GLY A 145 29.99 0.47 0.06
C GLY A 145 30.22 0.11 -1.41
N TYR A 146 29.31 -0.57 -2.10
CA TYR A 146 29.44 -0.88 -3.53
C TYR A 146 28.38 -0.14 -4.36
N SER A 147 28.78 0.33 -5.55
CA SER A 147 27.89 0.97 -6.54
C SER A 147 27.69 0.05 -7.75
N TRP A 148 26.48 0.03 -8.31
CA TRP A 148 26.20 -0.73 -9.53
C TRP A 148 26.89 -0.11 -10.75
N GLU A 149 27.63 -0.91 -11.51
CA GLU A 149 28.30 -0.48 -12.74
C GLU A 149 27.68 -1.15 -13.97
N PRO A 150 26.87 -0.42 -14.78
CA PRO A 150 26.12 -0.99 -15.90
C PRO A 150 27.01 -1.60 -16.99
N SER A 151 28.21 -1.05 -17.21
CA SER A 151 29.17 -1.50 -18.22
C SER A 151 29.77 -2.87 -17.92
N ARG A 152 29.79 -3.27 -16.63
CA ARG A 152 30.31 -4.55 -16.16
C ARG A 152 29.23 -5.50 -15.65
N ASN A 153 27.98 -5.04 -15.59
CA ASN A 153 26.85 -5.73 -14.99
C ASN A 153 27.22 -6.31 -13.59
N ALA A 154 27.93 -5.51 -12.78
CA ALA A 154 28.45 -5.91 -11.47
C ALA A 154 28.52 -4.72 -10.49
N CYS A 155 28.63 -4.99 -9.19
CA CYS A 155 28.83 -3.99 -8.14
C CYS A 155 30.33 -3.72 -7.90
N PHE A 156 30.71 -2.46 -7.64
CA PHE A 156 32.11 -2.00 -7.59
C PHE A 156 32.37 -1.02 -6.44
N ASN A 157 33.57 -1.06 -5.82
CA ASN A 157 34.00 -0.11 -4.78
C ASN A 157 35.44 0.41 -5.00
N GLY A 158 35.71 1.00 -6.18
CA GLY A 158 36.99 1.67 -6.51
C GLY A 158 38.25 0.80 -6.66
N ARG A 159 38.29 -0.41 -6.09
CA ARG A 159 39.45 -1.33 -6.16
C ARG A 159 39.11 -2.75 -6.57
N ALA A 160 37.85 -3.16 -6.41
CA ALA A 160 37.35 -4.49 -6.71
C ALA A 160 35.99 -4.38 -7.44
N THR A 161 35.85 -5.06 -8.60
CA THR A 161 34.57 -5.73 -8.90
C THR A 161 34.31 -6.67 -7.74
N THR A 162 33.07 -6.91 -7.30
CA THR A 162 32.81 -8.07 -6.43
C THR A 162 33.64 -9.25 -6.97
N PRO A 163 34.58 -9.83 -6.19
CA PRO A 163 35.13 -11.11 -6.57
C PRO A 163 33.94 -12.06 -6.75
N PRO A 164 34.07 -13.05 -7.65
CA PRO A 164 32.98 -13.96 -8.00
C PRO A 164 32.31 -14.40 -6.72
N VAL A 165 31.02 -14.08 -6.60
CA VAL A 165 30.07 -14.66 -5.66
C VAL A 165 30.76 -15.37 -4.50
N SER A 166 31.15 -14.63 -3.47
CA SER A 166 31.74 -15.24 -2.27
C SER A 166 30.64 -16.00 -1.53
N TYR A 167 30.37 -17.24 -1.95
CA TYR A 167 29.48 -18.21 -1.30
C TYR A 167 30.10 -18.78 -0.03
N ASN A 168 30.87 -17.99 0.71
CA ASN A 168 31.38 -18.45 2.00
C ASN A 168 30.19 -18.45 2.96
N VAL A 169 29.49 -19.59 2.96
CA VAL A 169 28.47 -19.97 3.93
C VAL A 169 29.17 -20.85 4.93
N TYR A 170 29.34 -20.33 6.14
CA TYR A 170 29.70 -21.15 7.28
C TYR A 170 28.44 -21.43 8.09
N GLY A 171 28.01 -22.68 8.11
CA GLY A 171 27.14 -23.19 9.17
C GLY A 171 25.92 -23.98 8.69
N GLY A 172 25.57 -25.00 9.49
CA GLY A 172 24.37 -25.81 9.33
C GLY A 172 23.09 -25.07 9.76
N ASN A 173 22.07 -25.84 10.17
CA ASN A 173 20.74 -25.35 10.54
C ASN A 173 20.81 -24.08 11.40
N GLY A 174 20.22 -22.99 10.91
CA GLY A 174 20.16 -21.71 11.63
C GLY A 174 21.22 -20.69 11.22
N ALA A 175 22.20 -21.00 10.38
CA ALA A 175 23.20 -20.02 9.96
C ALA A 175 22.62 -18.94 9.02
N LEU A 176 23.11 -17.70 9.13
CA LEU A 176 22.77 -16.59 8.24
C LEU A 176 23.80 -16.48 7.11
N CYS A 177 23.39 -15.91 5.98
CA CYS A 177 24.34 -15.56 4.93
C CYS A 177 25.32 -14.49 5.42
N THR A 178 26.58 -14.62 5.03
CA THR A 178 27.61 -13.62 5.34
C THR A 178 27.25 -12.25 4.76
N GLU A 179 27.73 -11.18 5.38
CA GLU A 179 27.38 -9.80 4.97
C GLU A 179 27.74 -9.49 3.51
N ASN A 180 28.77 -10.15 2.97
CA ASN A 180 29.22 -9.99 1.59
C ASN A 180 28.41 -10.84 0.59
N ASN A 181 27.47 -11.67 1.05
CA ASN A 181 26.62 -12.48 0.17
C ASN A 181 25.55 -11.59 -0.48
N THR A 182 25.69 -11.34 -1.78
CA THR A 182 24.80 -10.45 -2.54
C THR A 182 23.43 -11.05 -2.85
N ALA A 183 23.17 -12.30 -2.47
CA ALA A 183 21.91 -12.99 -2.73
C ALA A 183 20.99 -13.07 -1.51
N CYS A 184 21.55 -13.07 -0.30
CA CYS A 184 20.77 -13.33 0.91
C CYS A 184 21.36 -12.76 2.20
N SER A 185 22.37 -11.88 2.15
CA SER A 185 22.79 -11.18 3.37
C SER A 185 21.61 -10.42 3.97
N VAL A 186 21.62 -10.22 5.29
CA VAL A 186 20.55 -9.51 6.00
C VAL A 186 20.36 -8.11 5.42
N SER A 187 21.45 -7.41 5.08
CA SER A 187 21.39 -6.08 4.46
C SER A 187 20.74 -6.07 3.07
N VAL A 188 21.04 -7.07 2.23
CA VAL A 188 20.40 -7.23 0.91
C VAL A 188 18.90 -7.48 1.05
N LEU A 189 18.50 -8.29 2.03
CA LEU A 189 17.09 -8.62 2.25
C LEU A 189 16.31 -7.47 2.88
N GLN A 190 16.94 -6.69 3.75
CA GLN A 190 16.38 -5.42 4.20
C GLN A 190 16.17 -4.48 3.01
N ALA A 191 17.16 -4.38 2.10
CA ALA A 191 17.05 -3.57 0.90
C ALA A 191 15.94 -4.04 -0.07
N ALA A 192 15.55 -5.33 -0.01
CA ALA A 192 14.40 -5.86 -0.74
C ALA A 192 13.03 -5.49 -0.10
N GLY A 193 13.03 -4.97 1.14
CA GLY A 193 11.84 -4.50 1.85
C GLY A 193 11.51 -5.25 3.14
N TYR A 194 12.29 -6.27 3.52
CA TYR A 194 12.05 -7.00 4.76
C TYR A 194 12.46 -6.20 6.01
N THR A 195 11.74 -6.40 7.12
CA THR A 195 12.21 -5.92 8.42
C THR A 195 13.48 -6.66 8.85
N GLN A 196 14.21 -6.17 9.86
CA GLN A 196 15.44 -6.81 10.31
C GLN A 196 15.21 -8.28 10.78
N ALA A 197 14.11 -8.53 11.52
CA ALA A 197 13.75 -9.88 11.95
C ALA A 197 13.40 -10.78 10.74
N GLN A 198 12.57 -10.28 9.82
CA GLN A 198 12.21 -11.00 8.60
C GLN A 198 13.44 -11.29 7.73
N ALA A 199 14.36 -10.33 7.59
CA ALA A 199 15.58 -10.48 6.81
C ALA A 199 16.52 -11.55 7.40
N LYS A 200 16.60 -11.65 8.74
CA LYS A 200 17.34 -12.74 9.41
C LYS A 200 16.68 -14.10 9.16
N VAL A 201 15.36 -14.20 9.29
CA VAL A 201 14.62 -15.43 8.96
C VAL A 201 14.88 -15.85 7.51
N MET A 202 14.76 -14.91 6.57
CA MET A 202 14.97 -15.16 5.16
C MET A 202 16.42 -15.52 4.83
N SER A 203 17.40 -14.87 5.47
CA SER A 203 18.81 -15.21 5.30
C SER A 203 19.11 -16.65 5.77
N CYS A 204 18.50 -17.08 6.89
CA CYS A 204 18.56 -18.47 7.35
C CYS A 204 17.91 -19.46 6.37
N ILE A 205 16.76 -19.10 5.81
CA ILE A 205 16.07 -19.92 4.79
C ILE A 205 16.97 -20.07 3.57
N ALA A 206 17.59 -19.01 3.07
CA ALA A 206 18.50 -19.07 1.93
C ALA A 206 19.68 -20.02 2.15
N VAL A 207 20.28 -20.02 3.35
CA VAL A 207 21.34 -20.97 3.71
C VAL A 207 20.82 -22.40 3.72
N THR A 208 19.63 -22.62 4.24
CA THR A 208 19.02 -23.96 4.34
C THR A 208 18.53 -24.49 2.99
N GLU A 209 18.17 -23.61 2.06
CA GLU A 209 17.67 -23.98 0.73
C GLU A 209 18.75 -24.15 -0.32
N SER A 210 19.75 -23.27 -0.32
CA SER A 210 20.75 -23.23 -1.39
C SER A 210 22.17 -23.00 -0.89
N SER A 211 22.39 -23.04 0.43
CA SER A 211 23.64 -22.55 1.01
C SER A 211 23.94 -21.13 0.52
N GLY A 212 22.90 -20.29 0.41
CA GLY A 212 23.01 -18.91 -0.07
C GLY A 212 23.53 -18.77 -1.51
N ASN A 213 23.38 -19.78 -2.35
CA ASN A 213 23.89 -19.81 -3.72
C ASN A 213 22.74 -19.98 -4.76
N PRO A 214 22.44 -18.94 -5.58
CA PRO A 214 21.35 -19.01 -6.56
C PRO A 214 21.58 -19.96 -7.72
N TYR A 215 22.79 -20.50 -7.87
CA TYR A 215 23.14 -21.40 -8.98
C TYR A 215 23.07 -22.88 -8.58
N VAL A 216 22.72 -23.17 -7.32
CA VAL A 216 22.55 -24.56 -6.85
C VAL A 216 21.43 -25.22 -7.65
N PRO A 217 21.72 -26.37 -8.30
CA PRO A 217 20.71 -27.11 -9.04
C PRO A 217 19.62 -27.62 -8.11
N SER A 218 18.40 -27.67 -8.62
CA SER A 218 17.24 -28.20 -7.90
C SER A 218 17.48 -29.65 -7.47
N PRO A 219 16.90 -30.09 -6.34
CA PRO A 219 16.80 -31.51 -6.02
C PRO A 219 16.17 -32.29 -7.18
N LYS A 220 16.58 -33.56 -7.39
CA LYS A 220 16.03 -34.41 -8.46
C LYS A 220 14.50 -34.44 -8.39
N GLY A 221 13.84 -34.06 -9.49
CA GLY A 221 12.38 -34.02 -9.60
C GLY A 221 11.72 -32.72 -9.10
N SER A 222 12.49 -31.74 -8.63
CA SER A 222 11.99 -30.42 -8.24
C SER A 222 12.13 -29.40 -9.38
N THR A 223 11.19 -28.46 -9.45
CA THR A 223 11.25 -27.30 -10.36
C THR A 223 11.71 -26.02 -9.64
N ALA A 224 12.16 -26.16 -8.40
CA ALA A 224 12.65 -25.06 -7.58
C ALA A 224 13.94 -24.46 -8.12
N CYS A 225 14.13 -23.15 -8.05
CA CYS A 225 15.40 -22.56 -8.43
C CYS A 225 15.77 -21.28 -7.67
N GLY A 226 17.07 -21.00 -7.67
CA GLY A 226 17.67 -19.83 -7.06
C GLY A 226 17.92 -19.94 -5.57
N THR A 227 18.25 -18.80 -4.95
CA THR A 227 18.68 -18.67 -3.56
C THR A 227 17.67 -19.24 -2.56
N PHE A 228 16.39 -19.02 -2.81
CA PHE A 228 15.29 -19.48 -1.95
C PHE A 228 14.61 -20.76 -2.47
N GLN A 229 15.11 -21.38 -3.55
CA GLN A 229 14.50 -22.57 -4.15
C GLN A 229 12.99 -22.39 -4.41
N ILE A 230 12.62 -21.26 -5.01
CA ILE A 230 11.23 -20.93 -5.38
C ILE A 230 10.79 -21.85 -6.53
N VAL A 231 9.64 -22.51 -6.38
CA VAL A 231 9.10 -23.44 -7.39
C VAL A 231 8.69 -22.74 -8.69
N LYS A 232 8.78 -23.44 -9.82
CA LYS A 232 8.50 -22.86 -11.16
C LYS A 232 7.07 -22.33 -11.32
N SER A 233 6.09 -22.89 -10.62
CA SER A 233 4.70 -22.38 -10.64
C SER A 233 4.61 -20.94 -10.15
N ASN A 234 5.41 -20.58 -9.14
CA ASN A 234 5.51 -19.23 -8.63
C ASN A 234 6.24 -18.33 -9.65
N TRP A 235 7.35 -18.78 -10.23
CA TRP A 235 8.05 -18.03 -11.30
C TRP A 235 7.23 -17.77 -12.56
N ASN A 236 6.12 -18.47 -12.76
CA ASN A 236 5.17 -18.23 -13.85
C ASN A 236 4.04 -17.27 -13.46
N ASN A 237 3.97 -16.82 -12.20
CA ASN A 237 2.92 -15.95 -11.71
C ASN A 237 3.32 -14.47 -11.85
N PRO A 238 2.67 -13.69 -12.74
CA PRO A 238 2.98 -12.28 -12.98
C PRO A 238 2.93 -11.39 -11.73
N ASN A 239 2.18 -11.79 -10.71
CA ASN A 239 1.95 -10.99 -9.52
C ASN A 239 3.10 -11.05 -8.51
N ILE A 240 4.10 -11.92 -8.72
CA ILE A 240 5.23 -12.07 -7.78
C ILE A 240 6.57 -11.65 -8.37
N HIS A 241 6.56 -10.92 -9.48
CA HIS A 241 7.76 -10.41 -10.11
C HIS A 241 7.47 -9.15 -10.93
N THR A 242 8.35 -8.16 -10.89
CA THR A 242 8.18 -6.89 -11.61
C THR A 242 9.40 -6.58 -12.49
N GLY A 243 9.19 -5.78 -13.54
CA GLY A 243 10.28 -5.34 -14.42
C GLY A 243 11.07 -6.51 -15.05
N ARG A 244 12.39 -6.52 -14.83
CA ARG A 244 13.34 -7.49 -15.42
C ARG A 244 13.23 -8.92 -14.86
N CYS A 245 12.42 -9.12 -13.83
CA CYS A 245 12.32 -10.39 -13.09
C CYS A 245 11.15 -11.28 -13.54
N SER A 246 10.55 -10.99 -14.68
CA SER A 246 9.26 -11.51 -15.15
C SER A 246 9.26 -12.94 -15.71
N SER A 247 10.32 -13.73 -15.51
CA SER A 247 10.43 -15.06 -16.10
C SER A 247 11.16 -16.06 -15.20
N ALA A 248 10.86 -17.34 -15.38
CA ALA A 248 11.60 -18.43 -14.73
C ALA A 248 13.10 -18.44 -15.10
N SER A 249 13.51 -17.87 -16.24
CA SER A 249 14.93 -17.68 -16.58
C SER A 249 15.64 -16.70 -15.65
N SER A 250 14.92 -15.78 -15.01
CA SER A 250 15.46 -14.82 -14.04
C SER A 250 15.72 -15.44 -12.67
N CYS A 251 15.37 -16.70 -12.43
CA CYS A 251 15.43 -17.27 -11.08
C CYS A 251 16.83 -17.47 -10.51
N LYS A 252 17.88 -17.42 -11.35
CA LYS A 252 19.28 -17.43 -10.88
C LYS A 252 19.84 -16.03 -10.64
N ASP A 253 19.12 -14.97 -11.01
CA ASP A 253 19.52 -13.60 -10.69
C ASP A 253 19.24 -13.34 -9.19
N PRO A 254 20.26 -12.99 -8.39
CA PRO A 254 20.12 -12.79 -6.95
C PRO A 254 19.06 -11.74 -6.57
N TYR A 255 18.98 -10.65 -7.34
CA TYR A 255 18.03 -9.57 -7.12
C TYR A 255 16.61 -10.03 -7.42
N CYS A 256 16.41 -10.73 -8.55
CA CYS A 256 15.10 -11.27 -8.88
C CYS A 256 14.64 -12.32 -7.87
N ASN A 257 15.56 -13.12 -7.33
CA ASN A 257 15.24 -14.09 -6.29
C ASN A 257 14.79 -13.40 -5.00
N ALA A 258 15.51 -12.37 -4.55
CA ALA A 258 15.15 -11.58 -3.37
C ALA A 258 13.82 -10.84 -3.54
N GLN A 259 13.59 -10.23 -4.71
CA GLN A 259 12.34 -9.54 -5.02
C GLN A 259 11.14 -10.51 -5.04
N ALA A 260 11.28 -11.65 -5.73
CA ALA A 260 10.21 -12.64 -5.82
C ALA A 260 9.87 -13.22 -4.45
N ALA A 261 10.89 -13.52 -3.63
CA ALA A 261 10.70 -13.97 -2.25
C ALA A 261 9.93 -12.94 -1.42
N TYR A 262 10.28 -11.65 -1.52
CA TYR A 262 9.58 -10.58 -0.82
C TYR A 262 8.11 -10.50 -1.21
N LEU A 263 7.81 -10.47 -2.51
CA LEU A 263 6.43 -10.39 -3.01
C LEU A 263 5.60 -11.62 -2.61
N LEU A 264 6.20 -12.81 -2.62
CA LEU A 264 5.57 -14.02 -2.10
C LEU A 264 5.24 -13.91 -0.61
N SER A 265 6.17 -13.42 0.19
CA SER A 265 5.92 -13.17 1.62
C SER A 265 4.77 -12.18 1.83
N GLN A 266 4.73 -11.09 1.07
CA GLN A 266 3.62 -10.12 1.16
C GLN A 266 2.28 -10.72 0.76
N ALA A 267 2.25 -11.53 -0.30
CA ALA A 267 1.03 -12.23 -0.73
C ALA A 267 0.49 -13.19 0.34
N GLN A 268 1.39 -13.89 1.05
CA GLN A 268 1.01 -14.76 2.17
C GLN A 268 0.46 -13.96 3.36
N ILE A 269 1.11 -12.84 3.70
CA ILE A 269 0.63 -11.94 4.77
C ILE A 269 -0.78 -11.42 4.43
N ALA A 270 -1.00 -10.98 3.20
CA ALA A 270 -2.31 -10.52 2.74
C ALA A 270 -3.39 -11.63 2.80
N ALA A 271 -2.98 -12.90 2.68
CA ALA A 271 -3.84 -14.06 2.83
C ALA A 271 -4.02 -14.53 4.29
N GLY A 272 -3.47 -13.82 5.28
CA GLY A 272 -3.52 -14.19 6.70
C GLY A 272 -2.68 -15.43 7.04
N ARG A 273 -1.66 -15.73 6.23
CA ARG A 273 -0.78 -16.89 6.38
C ARG A 273 0.62 -16.48 6.79
N SER A 274 1.45 -17.46 7.17
CA SER A 274 2.85 -17.22 7.45
C SER A 274 3.58 -16.73 6.20
N PRO A 275 4.39 -15.64 6.27
CA PRO A 275 5.14 -15.12 5.11
C PRO A 275 6.19 -16.09 4.55
N TYR A 276 6.48 -17.16 5.29
CA TYR A 276 7.59 -18.07 5.04
C TYR A 276 7.13 -19.46 4.57
N SER A 277 5.83 -19.69 4.40
CA SER A 277 5.29 -21.01 4.03
C SER A 277 4.74 -21.06 2.60
N ASP A 278 4.76 -22.26 2.01
CA ASP A 278 4.01 -22.68 0.81
C ASP A 278 4.54 -22.23 -0.56
N TRP A 279 5.69 -21.55 -0.63
CA TRP A 279 6.27 -21.10 -1.91
C TRP A 279 7.67 -21.65 -2.22
N THR A 280 8.28 -22.34 -1.26
CA THR A 280 9.50 -23.14 -1.40
C THR A 280 9.14 -24.63 -1.49
N CYS A 281 10.10 -25.48 -1.85
CA CYS A 281 9.93 -26.92 -2.14
C CYS A 281 8.98 -27.72 -1.20
N PRO A 282 8.46 -28.89 -1.62
CA PRO A 282 7.77 -29.81 -0.71
C PRO A 282 8.67 -30.19 0.48
N GLY A 283 8.23 -29.89 1.72
CA GLY A 283 9.00 -30.13 2.96
C GLY A 283 9.80 -28.93 3.47
N CYS A 284 9.89 -27.84 2.70
CA CYS A 284 10.57 -26.61 3.08
C CYS A 284 9.88 -25.86 4.24
N ASN A 285 8.60 -26.16 4.54
CA ASN A 285 7.88 -25.55 5.68
C ASN A 285 8.54 -25.86 7.04
N ALA A 286 9.14 -27.04 7.23
CA ALA A 286 9.85 -27.37 8.47
C ALA A 286 11.19 -26.60 8.61
N LYS A 287 11.88 -26.38 7.48
CA LYS A 287 13.11 -25.58 7.40
C LYS A 287 12.84 -24.11 7.70
N ALA A 288 11.79 -23.56 7.12
CA ALA A 288 11.34 -22.20 7.39
C ALA A 288 10.94 -22.02 8.86
N GLN A 289 10.19 -22.98 9.44
CA GLN A 289 9.80 -22.94 10.85
C GLN A 289 11.00 -22.91 11.81
N ALA A 290 12.07 -23.67 11.54
CA ALA A 290 13.29 -23.61 12.34
C ALA A 290 13.92 -22.21 12.31
N CYS A 291 14.04 -21.58 11.14
CA CYS A 291 14.54 -20.22 11.01
C CYS A 291 13.64 -19.18 11.69
N VAL A 292 12.31 -19.34 11.61
CA VAL A 292 11.34 -18.48 12.31
C VAL A 292 11.50 -18.61 13.82
N SER A 293 11.71 -19.81 14.34
CA SER A 293 11.90 -20.02 15.78
C SER A 293 13.17 -19.36 16.32
N LEU A 294 14.21 -19.23 15.48
CA LEU A 294 15.49 -18.62 15.85
C LEU A 294 15.49 -17.09 15.72
N TYR A 295 14.77 -16.54 14.73
CA TYR A 295 14.90 -15.14 14.31
C TYR A 295 13.59 -14.36 14.18
N GLY A 296 12.44 -15.00 14.40
CA GLY A 296 11.12 -14.40 14.23
C GLY A 296 10.63 -13.53 15.38
N ASN A 297 11.40 -13.43 16.47
CA ASN A 297 11.13 -12.58 17.63
C ASN A 297 11.80 -11.21 17.51
#